data_AF-A0A1X7DPY0-F1
#
_entry.id   AF-A0A1X7DPY0-F1
#
_cell.length_a   1.000
_cell.length_b   1.000
_cell.length_c   1.000
_cell.angle_alpha   90.00
_cell.angle_beta   90.00
_cell.angle_gamma   90.00
#
_symmetry.space_group_name_H-M   'P 1'
#
loop_
_entity.id
_entity.type
_entity.pdbx_description
1 polymer ?
#
loop_
_entity_poly.entity_id
_entity_poly.type
_entity_poly.pdbx_seq_one_letter_code
_entity_poly.pdbx_strand_id
1 'polypeptide(L)'
;MKITGRVEIECITDVTCDVCGSSTRLAAGSYQYGTLQARWGYGSEHDGQRFEVHLCEHYFFQTLAYVKQERRLQQLFSDEPTAEDGNLGLVAQDDYFQDTGRR
;
A
#
# COMPACT_ATOMS: atom_id res chain seq x y z
N MET A 1 -44.46 18.50 -5.56
CA MET A 1 -43.47 19.48 -6.03
C MET A 1 -42.09 18.96 -5.65
N LYS A 2 -41.16 18.78 -6.60
CA LYS A 2 -39.76 18.46 -6.31
C LYS A 2 -38.94 19.73 -6.48
N ILE A 3 -38.17 20.08 -5.46
CA ILE A 3 -37.20 21.18 -5.51
C ILE A 3 -35.83 20.52 -5.53
N THR A 4 -35.04 20.82 -6.55
CA THR A 4 -33.68 20.30 -6.73
C THR A 4 -32.70 21.47 -6.65
N GLY A 5 -31.65 21.33 -5.85
CA GLY A 5 -30.53 22.27 -5.77
C GLY A 5 -29.20 21.55 -6.02
N ARG A 6 -28.18 22.28 -6.49
CA ARG A 6 -26.82 21.75 -6.64
C ARG A 6 -26.12 21.74 -5.28
N VAL A 7 -25.44 20.65 -4.96
CA VAL A 7 -24.59 20.50 -3.78
C VAL A 7 -23.18 20.18 -4.27
N GLU A 8 -22.21 20.93 -3.79
CA GLU A 8 -20.79 20.62 -3.98
C GLU A 8 -20.35 19.67 -2.87
N ILE A 9 -19.68 18.58 -3.25
CA ILE A 9 -19.12 17.58 -2.32
C ILE A 9 -17.65 17.40 -2.62
N GLU A 10 -16.84 17.27 -1.59
CA GLU A 10 -15.46 16.79 -1.73
C GLU A 10 -15.49 15.27 -1.94
N CYS A 11 -14.89 14.82 -3.04
CA CYS A 11 -14.78 13.41 -3.37
C CYS A 11 -13.39 13.12 -3.95
N ILE A 12 -12.93 11.88 -3.77
CA ILE A 12 -11.68 11.41 -4.36
C ILE A 12 -11.92 11.25 -5.86
N THR A 13 -11.32 12.13 -6.65
CA THR A 13 -11.45 12.15 -8.11
C THR A 13 -10.49 11.18 -8.79
N ASP A 14 -9.32 10.98 -8.19
CA ASP A 14 -8.29 10.05 -8.63
C ASP A 14 -7.31 9.71 -7.49
N VAL A 15 -6.61 8.59 -7.63
CA VAL A 15 -5.45 8.24 -6.81
C VAL A 15 -4.28 8.01 -7.76
N THR A 16 -3.23 8.80 -7.64
CA THR A 16 -2.03 8.70 -8.50
C THR A 16 -0.90 7.99 -7.78
N CYS A 17 -0.04 7.30 -8.53
CA CYS A 17 1.20 6.78 -7.98
C CYS A 17 2.17 7.92 -7.65
N ASP A 18 2.68 7.96 -6.42
CA ASP A 18 3.59 9.01 -5.96
C ASP A 18 4.99 8.96 -6.60
N VAL A 19 5.31 7.89 -7.34
CA VAL A 19 6.59 7.74 -8.05
C VAL A 19 6.52 8.18 -9.51
N CYS A 20 5.58 7.64 -10.29
CA CYS A 20 5.46 7.99 -11.71
C CYS A 20 4.36 9.01 -12.04
N GLY A 21 3.54 9.41 -11.06
CA GLY A 21 2.42 10.32 -11.25
C GLY A 21 1.24 9.76 -12.05
N SER A 22 1.28 8.50 -12.48
CA SER A 22 0.21 7.89 -13.28
C SER A 22 -1.01 7.57 -12.40
N SER A 23 -2.22 7.74 -12.96
CA SER A 23 -3.46 7.32 -12.30
C SER A 23 -3.44 5.82 -12.02
N THR A 24 -3.95 5.43 -10.86
CA THR A 24 -4.14 4.03 -10.44
C THR A 24 -5.54 3.51 -10.80
N ARG A 25 -6.34 4.33 -11.49
CA ARG A 25 -7.70 4.02 -11.90
C ARG A 25 -7.71 3.07 -13.08
N LEU A 26 -8.48 1.99 -12.97
CA LEU A 26 -8.77 1.07 -14.05
C LEU A 26 -9.93 1.56 -14.93
N ALA A 27 -10.02 1.01 -16.14
CA ALA A 27 -11.12 1.25 -17.07
C ALA A 27 -12.50 0.89 -16.47
N ALA A 28 -12.55 -0.09 -15.55
CA ALA A 28 -13.75 -0.49 -14.83
C ALA A 28 -14.17 0.50 -13.71
N GLY A 29 -13.38 1.56 -13.47
CA GLY A 29 -13.66 2.60 -12.49
C GLY A 29 -13.15 2.35 -11.08
N SER A 30 -12.59 1.16 -10.80
CA SER A 30 -11.91 0.85 -9.54
C SER A 30 -10.47 1.36 -9.52
N TYR A 31 -9.88 1.51 -8.35
CA TYR A 31 -8.46 1.86 -8.17
C TYR A 31 -7.65 0.62 -7.77
N GLN A 32 -6.44 0.48 -8.30
CA GLN A 32 -5.50 -0.59 -7.93
C GLN A 32 -4.14 0.01 -7.56
N TYR A 33 -3.84 -0.03 -6.27
CA TYR A 33 -2.59 0.48 -5.72
C TYR A 33 -2.25 -0.22 -4.40
N GLY A 34 -0.98 -0.18 -4.04
CA GLY A 34 -0.52 -0.49 -2.69
C GLY A 34 -0.28 0.78 -1.89
N THR A 35 -0.40 0.68 -0.56
CA THR A 35 -0.12 1.79 0.35
C THR A 35 1.05 1.44 1.26
N LEU A 36 2.09 2.27 1.25
CA LEU A 36 3.14 2.25 2.27
C LEU A 36 2.78 3.31 3.32
N GLN A 37 2.46 2.86 4.53
CA GLN A 37 2.07 3.74 5.62
C GLN A 37 2.92 3.52 6.87
N ALA A 38 3.16 4.60 7.60
CA ALA A 38 3.82 4.54 8.89
C ALA A 38 3.11 5.42 9.91
N ARG A 39 2.99 4.89 11.13
CA ARG A 39 2.51 5.58 12.32
C ARG A 39 3.44 5.22 13.47
N TRP A 40 4.09 6.22 14.03
CA TRP A 40 5.07 6.01 15.08
C TRP A 40 4.47 6.26 16.46
N GLY A 41 5.05 5.61 17.46
CA GLY A 41 4.64 5.78 18.85
C GLY A 41 5.27 7.01 19.50
N TYR A 42 4.71 7.38 20.65
CA TYR A 42 5.24 8.45 21.49
C TYR A 42 6.71 8.22 21.85
N GLY A 43 7.56 9.24 21.70
CA GLY A 43 8.99 9.20 22.01
C GLY A 43 9.89 8.56 20.95
N SER A 44 9.35 8.19 19.78
CA SER A 44 10.16 7.81 18.61
C SER A 44 10.81 9.04 17.95
N GLU A 45 11.85 8.82 17.15
CA GLU A 45 12.52 9.91 16.39
C GLU A 45 11.54 10.66 15.47
N HIS A 46 10.53 9.95 14.96
CA HIS A 46 9.48 10.48 14.09
C HIS A 46 8.14 10.62 14.82
N ASP A 47 8.15 10.85 16.15
CA ASP A 47 6.93 11.06 16.92
C ASP A 47 6.11 12.22 16.35
N GLY A 48 4.78 12.03 16.29
CA GLY A 48 3.84 12.94 15.65
C GLY A 48 3.83 12.90 14.12
N GLN A 49 4.74 12.17 13.46
CA GLN A 49 4.75 12.05 12.00
C GLN A 49 3.93 10.84 11.54
N ARG A 50 3.14 11.06 10.47
CA ARG A 50 2.43 10.01 9.73
C ARG A 50 2.84 10.08 8.28
N PHE A 51 3.14 8.93 7.70
CA PHE A 51 3.47 8.79 6.29
C PHE A 51 2.41 7.93 5.61
N GLU A 52 2.06 8.30 4.38
CA GLU A 52 1.17 7.54 3.51
C GLU A 52 1.64 7.78 2.07
N VAL A 53 1.95 6.70 1.37
CA VAL A 53 2.46 6.73 -0.01
C VAL A 53 1.67 5.71 -0.83
N HIS A 54 1.17 6.16 -1.98
CA HIS A 54 0.39 5.38 -2.94
C HIS A 54 1.28 4.93 -4.10
N LEU A 55 1.35 3.62 -4.32
CA LEU A 55 2.19 3.00 -5.33
C LEU A 55 1.32 2.22 -6.31
N CYS A 56 1.53 2.43 -7.62
CA CYS A 56 0.98 1.49 -8.60
C CYS A 56 1.65 0.12 -8.43
N GLU A 57 1.03 -0.91 -9.00
CA GLU A 57 1.50 -2.30 -8.89
C GLU A 57 3.01 -2.46 -9.18
N HIS A 58 3.51 -1.81 -10.23
CA HIS A 58 4.92 -1.86 -10.60
C HIS A 58 5.84 -1.37 -9.47
N TYR A 59 5.62 -0.16 -8.95
CA TYR A 59 6.45 0.41 -7.90
C TYR A 59 6.22 -0.28 -6.56
N PHE A 60 5.02 -0.79 -6.29
CA PHE A 60 4.77 -1.61 -5.12
C PHE A 60 5.68 -2.85 -5.10
N PHE A 61 5.71 -3.63 -6.19
CA PHE A 61 6.59 -4.80 -6.28
C PHE A 61 8.07 -4.44 -6.33
N GLN A 62 8.43 -3.30 -6.90
CA GLN A 62 9.81 -2.79 -6.84
C GLN A 62 10.23 -2.49 -5.39
N THR A 63 9.39 -1.79 -4.62
CA THR A 63 9.63 -1.53 -3.19
C THR A 63 9.69 -2.84 -2.40
N LEU A 64 8.80 -3.79 -2.69
CA LEU A 64 8.81 -5.09 -2.02
C LEU A 64 10.10 -5.88 -2.33
N ALA A 65 10.55 -5.86 -3.59
CA ALA A 65 11.80 -6.48 -4.00
C ALA A 65 13.01 -5.85 -3.29
N TYR A 66 13.02 -4.53 -3.14
CA TYR A 66 14.03 -3.82 -2.35
C TYR A 66 14.06 -4.29 -0.90
N VAL A 67 12.91 -4.39 -0.23
CA VAL A 67 12.85 -4.89 1.17
C VAL A 67 13.32 -6.34 1.27
N LYS A 68 12.95 -7.21 0.32
CA LYS A 68 13.45 -8.60 0.26
C LYS A 68 14.97 -8.65 0.08
N GLN A 69 15.53 -7.74 -0.71
CA GLN A 69 16.98 -7.65 -0.90
C GLN A 69 17.68 -7.19 0.39
N GLU A 70 17.18 -6.17 1.06
CA GLU A 70 17.74 -5.70 2.34
C GLU A 70 17.75 -6.80 3.40
N ARG A 71 16.66 -7.58 3.50
CA ARG A 71 16.61 -8.75 4.40
C ARG A 71 17.70 -9.77 4.10
N ARG A 72 17.89 -10.11 2.81
CA ARG A 72 18.95 -11.01 2.37
C ARG A 72 20.33 -10.49 2.74
N LEU A 73 20.60 -9.19 2.50
CA LEU A 73 21.88 -8.57 2.84
C LEU A 73 22.18 -8.61 4.34
N GLN A 74 21.18 -8.36 5.20
CA GLN A 74 21.34 -8.47 6.66
C GLN A 74 21.58 -9.93 7.10
N GLN A 75 20.95 -10.88 6.42
CA GLN A 75 21.09 -12.31 6.72
C GLN A 75 22.39 -12.93 6.20
N LEU A 76 23.06 -12.35 5.19
CA LEU A 76 24.36 -12.84 4.70
C LEU A 76 25.43 -12.93 5.80
N PHE A 77 25.31 -12.12 6.85
CA PHE A 77 26.23 -12.07 7.98
C PHE A 77 25.67 -12.73 9.25
N SER A 78 24.51 -13.39 9.15
CA SER A 78 23.83 -14.04 10.26
C SER A 78 23.94 -15.56 10.13
N ASP A 79 24.24 -16.28 11.21
CA ASP A 79 24.28 -17.76 11.25
C ASP A 79 22.86 -18.40 11.26
N GLU A 80 21.80 -17.58 11.22
CA GLU A 80 20.41 -18.03 11.24
C GLU A 80 19.95 -18.45 9.83
N PRO A 81 19.14 -19.52 9.71
CA PRO A 81 18.65 -20.00 8.42
C PRO A 81 17.81 -18.93 7.71
N THR A 82 17.99 -18.81 6.40
CA THR A 82 17.31 -17.83 5.55
C THR A 82 15.80 -18.05 5.61
N ALA A 83 15.04 -17.06 6.09
CA ALA A 83 13.59 -17.10 6.04
C ALA A 83 13.14 -17.04 4.57
N GLU A 84 12.18 -17.87 4.17
CA GLU A 84 11.71 -17.91 2.79
C GLU A 84 11.06 -16.57 2.38
N ASP A 85 11.74 -15.82 1.50
CA ASP A 85 11.30 -14.49 1.03
C ASP A 85 10.04 -14.51 0.14
N GLY A 86 9.56 -15.70 -0.24
CA GLY A 86 8.49 -15.87 -1.23
C GLY A 86 7.27 -15.00 -0.92
N ASN A 87 6.85 -15.01 0.35
CA ASN A 87 5.57 -14.46 0.79
C ASN A 87 5.69 -13.24 1.70
N LEU A 88 6.80 -12.48 1.61
CA LEU A 88 6.95 -11.27 2.42
C LEU A 88 5.76 -10.32 2.22
N GLY A 89 5.03 -10.05 3.30
CA GLY A 89 3.89 -9.14 3.30
C GLY A 89 2.63 -9.68 2.62
N LEU A 90 2.61 -10.93 2.16
CA LEU A 90 1.41 -11.56 1.59
C LEU A 90 0.48 -12.00 2.73
N VAL A 91 -0.72 -11.42 2.78
CA VAL A 91 -1.71 -11.71 3.83
C VAL A 91 -2.66 -12.85 3.44
N ALA A 92 -3.01 -12.94 2.16
CA ALA A 92 -3.88 -13.98 1.62
C ALA A 92 -3.49 -14.30 0.18
N GLN A 93 -3.66 -15.56 -0.22
CA GLN A 93 -3.49 -16.05 -1.59
C GLN A 93 -4.84 -16.57 -2.09
N ASP A 94 -5.15 -16.34 -3.37
CA ASP A 94 -6.40 -16.74 -4.02
C ASP A 94 -7.68 -16.13 -3.39
N ASP A 95 -7.55 -14.99 -2.71
CA ASP A 95 -8.66 -14.26 -2.09
C ASP A 95 -9.34 -13.28 -3.07
N TYR A 96 -10.04 -13.84 -4.05
CA TYR A 96 -10.72 -13.05 -5.08
C TYR A 96 -11.95 -12.28 -4.58
N PHE A 97 -12.55 -12.73 -3.48
CA PHE A 97 -13.83 -12.22 -2.99
C PHE A 97 -13.72 -11.35 -1.73
N GLN A 98 -12.59 -11.41 -1.00
CA GLN A 98 -12.33 -10.59 0.19
C GLN A 98 -13.42 -10.71 1.26
N ASP A 99 -14.13 -11.84 1.30
CA ASP A 99 -15.30 -12.06 2.16
C ASP A 99 -14.94 -12.21 3.65
N THR A 100 -13.66 -12.36 3.97
CA THR A 100 -13.16 -12.50 5.34
C THR A 100 -12.84 -11.13 5.97
N GLY A 101 -13.86 -10.35 6.32
CA GLY A 101 -13.58 -9.00 6.85
C GLY A 101 -14.72 -8.16 7.45
N ARG A 102 -15.74 -8.75 8.08
CA ARG A 102 -16.66 -8.03 8.99
C ARG A 102 -16.88 -8.80 10.28
N ARG A 103 -16.05 -8.54 11.29
CA ARG A 103 -16.38 -8.70 12.71
C ARG A 103 -15.76 -7.56 13.50
#